data_AF-A0A7T5RCG4-F1
#
_entry.id   AF-A0A7T5RCG4-F1
#
_cell.length_a   1.000
_cell.length_b   1.000
_cell.length_c   1.000
_cell.angle_alpha   90.00
_cell.angle_beta   90.00
_cell.angle_gamma   90.00
#
_symmetry.space_group_name_H-M   'P 1'
#
loop_
_entity.id
_entity.type
_entity.pdbx_description
1 polymer ?
#
loop_
_entity_poly.entity_id
_entity_poly.type
_entity_poly.pdbx_seq_one_letter_code
_entity_poly.pdbx_strand_id
1 'polypeptide(L)'
;MASNHRHKSSQIIRSFEAESLRKRSTISKIVDFLTSYFGTIGFLVANAAVYGIWILGNSGKIPGFPTIDPYPYSFMNSFVSIEAIILSVIVLMSQNRENQRDILRNELGLQVELISEKEITKILKILKEIRAEQKNSKPDAELEEMTKEIDAGYIERKLEKELTESEKLT
;
A
#
# COMPACT_ATOMS: atom_id res chain seq x y z
N MET A 1 -8.98 -31.76 16.39
CA MET A 1 -8.92 -31.76 14.92
C MET A 1 -9.00 -30.33 14.30
N ALA A 2 -8.42 -29.30 14.92
CA ALA A 2 -8.56 -27.90 14.48
C ALA A 2 -7.24 -27.20 14.09
N SER A 3 -6.09 -27.91 14.09
CA SER A 3 -4.77 -27.31 13.87
C SER A 3 -4.27 -27.34 12.42
N ASN A 4 -4.99 -27.96 11.48
CA ASN A 4 -4.47 -28.20 10.12
C ASN A 4 -4.87 -27.13 9.07
N HIS A 5 -5.76 -26.19 9.41
CA HIS A 5 -6.24 -25.15 8.48
C HIS A 5 -5.36 -23.89 8.42
N ARG A 6 -4.62 -23.57 9.49
CA ARG A 6 -3.77 -22.36 9.55
C ARG A 6 -2.50 -22.46 8.71
N HIS A 7 -1.98 -23.66 8.46
CA HIS A 7 -0.75 -23.84 7.67
C HIS A 7 -1.00 -23.76 6.17
N LYS A 8 -2.15 -24.24 5.67
CA LYS A 8 -2.48 -24.22 4.24
C LYS A 8 -2.66 -22.81 3.69
N SER A 9 -3.27 -21.90 4.43
CA SER A 9 -3.48 -20.52 3.95
C SER A 9 -2.16 -19.78 3.70
N SER A 10 -1.18 -19.93 4.61
CA SER A 10 0.15 -19.31 4.45
C SER A 10 0.92 -19.83 3.23
N GLN A 11 0.73 -21.10 2.88
CA GLN A 11 1.40 -21.73 1.75
C GLN A 11 0.75 -21.35 0.42
N ILE A 12 -0.57 -21.22 0.38
CA ILE A 12 -1.33 -20.82 -0.81
C ILE A 12 -1.02 -19.36 -1.20
N ILE A 13 -0.94 -18.46 -0.21
CA ILE A 13 -0.56 -17.05 -0.45
C ILE A 13 0.87 -16.97 -1.00
N ARG A 14 1.81 -17.71 -0.42
CA ARG A 14 3.21 -17.75 -0.90
C ARG A 14 3.35 -18.37 -2.28
N SER A 15 2.56 -19.39 -2.65
CA SER A 15 2.63 -20.00 -3.98
C SER A 15 2.07 -19.11 -5.07
N PHE A 16 1.00 -18.36 -4.80
CA PHE A 16 0.40 -17.42 -5.76
C PHE A 16 1.29 -16.18 -5.97
N GLU A 17 1.86 -15.65 -4.89
CA GLU A 17 2.85 -14.58 -4.93
C GLU A 17 4.11 -15.03 -5.68
N ALA A 18 4.60 -16.25 -5.43
CA ALA A 18 5.77 -16.80 -6.13
C ALA A 18 5.55 -17.08 -7.63
N GLU A 19 4.32 -17.38 -8.06
CA GLU A 19 4.02 -17.67 -9.46
C GLU A 19 3.86 -16.39 -10.31
N SER A 20 3.24 -15.34 -9.75
CA SER A 20 3.16 -14.02 -10.40
C SER A 20 4.53 -13.29 -10.46
N LEU A 21 5.39 -13.50 -9.44
CA LEU A 21 6.75 -12.94 -9.40
C LEU A 21 7.73 -13.62 -10.36
N ARG A 22 7.50 -14.89 -10.75
CA ARG A 22 8.44 -15.66 -11.58
C ARG A 22 8.60 -15.13 -13.00
N LYS A 23 7.54 -14.58 -13.62
CA LYS A 23 7.61 -14.01 -14.99
C LYS A 23 8.17 -12.58 -15.06
N ARG A 24 8.27 -11.86 -13.93
CA ARG A 24 8.89 -10.51 -13.81
C ARG A 24 10.22 -10.50 -13.03
N SER A 25 10.72 -11.67 -12.65
CA SER A 25 11.68 -11.91 -11.57
C SER A 25 12.96 -11.07 -11.63
N THR A 26 13.55 -10.87 -12.80
CA THR A 26 14.83 -10.14 -12.88
C THR A 26 14.66 -8.64 -12.68
N ILE A 27 13.66 -8.03 -13.34
CA ILE A 27 13.38 -6.60 -13.21
C ILE A 27 12.86 -6.29 -11.80
N SER A 28 11.99 -7.14 -11.24
CA SER A 28 11.49 -6.95 -9.88
C SER A 28 12.61 -6.99 -8.84
N LYS A 29 13.55 -7.94 -8.97
CA LYS A 29 14.72 -8.02 -8.08
C LYS A 29 15.62 -6.80 -8.20
N ILE A 30 15.80 -6.28 -9.41
CA ILE A 30 16.56 -5.05 -9.64
C ILE A 30 15.84 -3.87 -9.00
N VAL A 31 14.53 -3.71 -9.21
CA VAL A 31 13.74 -2.63 -8.59
C VAL A 31 13.77 -2.72 -7.06
N ASP A 32 13.70 -3.92 -6.48
CA ASP A 32 13.78 -4.13 -5.03
C ASP A 32 15.15 -3.78 -4.47
N PHE A 33 16.22 -4.18 -5.15
CA PHE A 33 17.58 -3.82 -4.80
C PHE A 33 17.80 -2.31 -4.89
N LEU A 34 17.38 -1.69 -5.99
CA LEU A 34 17.49 -0.25 -6.20
C LEU A 34 16.67 0.51 -5.16
N THR A 35 15.41 0.15 -4.92
CA THR A 35 14.55 0.80 -3.91
C THR A 35 15.18 0.71 -2.51
N SER A 36 15.73 -0.45 -2.13
CA SER A 36 16.39 -0.62 -0.84
C SER A 36 17.68 0.21 -0.73
N TYR A 37 18.42 0.37 -1.82
CA TYR A 37 19.68 1.11 -1.82
C TYR A 37 19.45 2.63 -1.85
N PHE A 38 18.59 3.12 -2.75
CA PHE A 38 18.26 4.54 -2.91
C PHE A 38 17.40 5.10 -1.77
N GLY A 39 16.63 4.26 -1.07
CA GLY A 39 15.82 4.68 0.08
C GLY A 39 16.61 4.88 1.38
N THR A 40 17.92 4.65 1.39
CA THR A 40 18.74 4.72 2.61
C THR A 40 19.33 6.12 2.81
N ILE A 41 19.31 6.63 4.06
CA ILE A 41 19.92 7.92 4.41
C ILE A 41 21.41 8.01 4.05
N GLY A 42 22.12 6.88 4.07
CA GLY A 42 23.51 6.77 3.64
C GLY A 42 23.73 7.08 2.16
N PHE A 43 22.80 6.72 1.27
CA PHE A 43 22.88 7.07 -0.16
C PHE A 43 22.78 8.59 -0.37
N LEU A 44 21.87 9.25 0.37
CA LEU A 44 21.74 10.71 0.34
C LEU A 44 23.03 11.41 0.78
N VAL A 45 23.62 10.97 1.89
CA VAL A 45 24.88 11.53 2.41
C VAL A 45 26.04 11.29 1.44
N ALA A 46 26.13 10.11 0.83
CA ALA A 46 27.16 9.79 -0.16
C ALA A 46 27.07 10.70 -1.40
N ASN A 47 25.87 10.94 -1.93
CA ASN A 47 25.67 11.85 -3.06
C ASN A 47 26.00 13.30 -2.69
N ALA A 48 25.55 13.76 -1.53
CA ALA A 48 25.91 15.09 -1.03
C ALA A 48 27.43 15.27 -0.89
N ALA A 49 28.15 14.23 -0.45
CA ALA A 49 29.61 14.25 -0.38
C ALA A 49 30.25 14.28 -1.77
N VAL A 50 29.78 13.47 -2.73
CA VAL A 50 30.26 13.48 -4.12
C VAL A 50 30.08 14.85 -4.76
N TYR A 51 28.88 15.43 -4.66
CA TYR A 51 28.61 16.77 -5.17
C TYR A 51 29.41 17.85 -4.45
N GLY A 52 29.57 17.76 -3.13
CA GLY A 52 30.43 18.66 -2.36
C GLY A 52 31.89 18.60 -2.81
N ILE A 53 32.44 17.40 -3.01
CA ILE A 53 33.81 17.19 -3.52
C ILE A 53 33.95 17.74 -4.94
N TRP A 54 32.95 17.53 -5.80
CA TRP A 54 32.95 18.04 -7.18
C TRP A 54 32.99 19.58 -7.22
N ILE A 55 32.16 20.23 -6.40
CA ILE A 55 32.13 21.69 -6.29
C ILE A 55 33.46 22.23 -5.74
N LEU A 56 34.01 21.60 -4.69
CA LEU A 56 35.30 22.00 -4.10
C LEU A 56 36.46 21.84 -5.09
N GLY A 57 36.50 20.74 -5.84
CA GLY A 57 37.51 20.47 -6.87
C GLY A 57 37.41 21.43 -8.06
N ASN A 58 36.20 21.80 -8.47
CA ASN A 58 35.96 22.75 -9.56
C ASN A 58 35.89 24.22 -9.10
N SER A 59 36.10 24.52 -7.81
CA SER A 59 36.11 25.89 -7.27
C SER A 59 37.29 26.74 -7.78
N GLY A 60 38.23 26.17 -8.55
CA GLY A 60 39.36 26.90 -9.13
C GLY A 60 40.40 27.39 -8.11
N LYS A 61 40.29 26.97 -6.85
CA LYS A 61 41.19 27.36 -5.75
C LYS A 61 42.44 26.48 -5.62
N ILE A 62 42.56 25.44 -6.44
CA ILE A 62 43.69 24.51 -6.43
C ILE A 62 44.65 24.89 -7.56
N PRO A 63 45.83 25.47 -7.28
CA PRO A 63 46.79 25.83 -8.33
C PRO A 63 47.31 24.57 -9.03
N GLY A 64 47.13 24.51 -10.37
CA GLY A 64 47.62 23.42 -11.23
C GLY A 64 46.57 22.47 -11.78
N PHE A 65 45.30 22.56 -11.36
CA PHE A 65 44.20 21.79 -11.96
C PHE A 65 43.44 22.62 -13.00
N PRO A 66 43.26 22.14 -14.25
CA PRO A 66 42.37 22.78 -15.20
C PRO A 66 40.93 22.72 -14.68
N THR A 67 40.20 23.83 -14.73
CA THR A 67 38.78 23.88 -14.37
C THR A 67 37.98 23.09 -15.40
N ILE A 68 37.61 21.85 -15.06
CA ILE A 68 36.90 20.92 -15.96
C ILE A 68 35.45 21.37 -16.16
N ASP A 69 34.78 21.85 -15.11
CA ASP A 69 33.39 22.31 -15.15
C ASP A 69 33.26 23.69 -14.47
N PRO A 70 33.47 24.80 -15.21
CA PRO A 70 33.28 26.14 -14.68
C PRO A 70 31.83 26.39 -14.27
N TYR A 71 31.64 27.26 -13.28
CA TYR A 71 30.30 27.75 -12.93
C TYR A 71 29.60 28.27 -14.19
N PRO A 72 28.43 27.71 -14.60
CA PRO A 72 27.35 27.15 -13.77
C PRO A 72 27.29 25.62 -13.60
N TYR A 73 28.40 24.88 -13.76
CA TYR A 73 28.49 23.41 -13.60
C TYR A 73 27.57 22.62 -14.55
N SER A 74 27.73 22.80 -15.86
CA SER A 74 26.83 22.25 -16.88
C SER A 74 26.79 20.72 -16.89
N PHE A 75 27.94 20.08 -16.68
CA PHE A 75 28.04 18.62 -16.64
C PHE A 75 27.39 18.04 -15.39
N MET A 76 27.66 18.63 -14.22
CA MET A 76 27.03 18.22 -12.97
C MET A 76 25.51 18.34 -13.05
N ASN A 77 24.99 19.47 -13.55
CA ASN A 77 23.54 19.69 -13.67
C ASN A 77 22.86 18.67 -14.58
N SER A 78 23.51 18.29 -15.68
CA SER A 78 23.00 17.27 -16.59
C SER A 78 22.92 15.90 -15.90
N PHE A 79 23.95 15.54 -15.13
CA PHE A 79 23.99 14.28 -14.39
C PHE A 79 22.92 14.22 -13.28
N VAL A 80 22.83 15.28 -12.47
CA VAL A 80 21.81 15.41 -11.40
C VAL A 80 20.40 15.32 -11.97
N SER A 81 20.15 15.92 -13.15
CA SER A 81 18.82 15.88 -13.78
C SER A 81 18.43 14.45 -14.19
N ILE A 82 19.36 13.68 -14.75
CA ILE A 82 19.12 12.27 -15.11
C ILE A 82 18.93 11.43 -13.85
N GLU A 83 19.76 11.64 -12.82
CA GLU A 83 19.62 10.95 -11.54
C GLU A 83 18.23 11.21 -10.92
N ALA A 84 17.77 12.46 -10.92
CA ALA A 84 16.45 12.83 -10.39
C ALA A 84 15.30 12.11 -11.11
N ILE A 85 15.36 11.98 -12.45
CA ILE A 85 14.34 11.26 -13.22
C ILE A 85 14.32 9.77 -12.82
N ILE A 86 15.50 9.15 -12.71
CA ILE A 86 15.62 7.74 -12.32
C ILE A 86 15.05 7.52 -10.92
N LEU A 87 15.40 8.38 -9.96
CA LEU A 87 14.89 8.32 -8.58
C LEU A 87 13.36 8.49 -8.54
N SER A 88 12.81 9.44 -9.29
CA SER A 88 11.37 9.67 -9.37
C SER A 88 10.63 8.42 -9.88
N VAL A 89 11.14 7.78 -10.93
CA VAL A 89 10.55 6.54 -11.47
C VAL A 89 10.63 5.40 -10.45
N ILE A 90 11.74 5.25 -9.73
CA ILE A 90 11.87 4.23 -8.67
C ILE A 90 10.87 4.49 -7.53
N VAL A 91 10.71 5.75 -7.11
CA VAL A 91 9.72 6.14 -6.10
C VAL A 91 8.30 5.82 -6.59
N LEU A 92 7.96 6.18 -7.82
CA LEU A 92 6.66 5.86 -8.42
C LEU A 92 6.41 4.34 -8.50
N MET A 93 7.44 3.55 -8.85
CA MET A 93 7.32 2.09 -8.84
C MET A 93 7.08 1.54 -7.43
N SER A 94 7.78 2.08 -6.43
CA SER A 94 7.58 1.69 -5.02
C SER A 94 6.17 2.04 -4.54
N GLN A 95 5.72 3.27 -4.82
CA GLN A 95 4.38 3.76 -4.49
C GLN A 95 3.30 2.93 -5.18
N ASN A 96 3.45 2.63 -6.47
CA ASN A 96 2.49 1.79 -7.18
C ASN A 96 2.41 0.39 -6.57
N ARG A 97 3.53 -0.19 -6.14
CA ARG A 97 3.52 -1.49 -5.48
C ARG A 97 2.86 -1.45 -4.11
N GLU A 98 3.10 -0.43 -3.30
CA GLU A 98 2.44 -0.24 -2.01
C GLU A 98 0.94 -0.04 -2.18
N ASN A 99 0.52 0.80 -3.13
CA ASN A 99 -0.89 1.03 -3.44
C ASN A 99 -1.64 -0.27 -3.78
N GLN A 100 -1.04 -1.15 -4.59
CA GLN A 100 -1.65 -2.45 -4.92
C GLN A 100 -1.81 -3.36 -3.68
N ARG A 101 -0.84 -3.33 -2.76
CA ARG A 101 -0.93 -4.09 -1.51
C ARG A 101 -1.99 -3.53 -0.58
N ASP A 102 -2.12 -2.20 -0.55
CA ASP A 102 -3.11 -1.51 0.29
C ASP A 102 -4.53 -1.71 -0.24
N ILE A 103 -4.73 -1.69 -1.56
CA ILE A 103 -6.02 -2.07 -2.19
C ILE A 103 -6.43 -3.48 -1.76
N LEU A 104 -5.54 -4.47 -1.90
CA LEU A 104 -5.84 -5.85 -1.51
C LEU A 104 -6.15 -5.98 -0.02
N ARG A 105 -5.38 -5.30 0.84
CA ARG A 105 -5.63 -5.28 2.29
C ARG A 105 -6.98 -4.66 2.62
N ASN A 106 -7.36 -3.60 1.92
CA ASN A 106 -8.63 -2.93 2.12
C ASN A 106 -9.79 -3.84 1.69
N GLU A 107 -9.68 -4.50 0.53
CA GLU A 107 -10.70 -5.45 0.05
C GLU A 107 -10.90 -6.61 1.04
N LEU A 108 -9.81 -7.21 1.54
CA LEU A 108 -9.87 -8.27 2.55
C LEU A 108 -10.45 -7.75 3.87
N GLY A 109 -10.10 -6.53 4.27
CA GLY A 109 -10.64 -5.87 5.45
C GLY A 109 -12.17 -5.72 5.38
N LEU A 110 -12.67 -5.20 4.26
CA LEU A 110 -14.09 -5.07 3.97
C LEU A 110 -14.80 -6.42 4.02
N GLN A 111 -14.23 -7.47 3.42
CA GLN A 111 -14.84 -8.81 3.47
C GLN A 111 -14.96 -9.34 4.91
N VAL A 112 -13.92 -9.18 5.72
CA VAL A 112 -13.94 -9.61 7.14
C VAL A 112 -14.96 -8.80 7.93
N GLU A 113 -15.06 -7.50 7.69
CA GLU A 113 -16.04 -6.62 8.32
C GLU A 113 -17.48 -7.05 7.98
N LEU A 114 -17.77 -7.30 6.70
CA LEU A 114 -19.07 -7.80 6.24
C LEU A 114 -19.45 -9.16 6.85
N ILE A 115 -18.48 -10.07 6.99
CA ILE A 115 -18.72 -11.36 7.66
C ILE A 115 -19.01 -11.14 9.14
N SER A 116 -18.22 -10.31 9.81
CA SER A 116 -18.39 -10.00 11.23
C SER A 116 -19.75 -9.36 11.49
N GLU A 117 -20.18 -8.44 10.64
CA GLU A 117 -21.49 -7.80 10.70
C GLU A 117 -22.64 -8.81 10.53
N LYS A 118 -22.51 -9.75 9.58
CA LYS A 118 -23.48 -10.85 9.40
C LYS A 118 -23.54 -11.77 10.61
N GLU A 119 -22.40 -12.13 11.18
CA GLU A 119 -22.31 -12.98 12.37
C GLU A 119 -22.92 -12.28 13.60
N ILE A 120 -22.59 -11.00 13.82
CA ILE A 120 -23.18 -10.17 14.88
C ILE A 120 -24.69 -10.09 14.70
N THR A 121 -25.17 -9.80 13.49
CA THR A 121 -26.60 -9.75 13.20
C THR A 121 -27.28 -11.09 13.49
N LYS A 122 -26.64 -12.21 13.12
CA LYS A 122 -27.16 -13.55 13.41
C LYS A 122 -27.24 -13.81 14.92
N ILE A 123 -26.22 -13.39 15.68
CA ILE A 123 -26.22 -13.48 17.15
C ILE A 123 -27.36 -12.64 17.74
N LEU A 124 -27.54 -11.40 17.28
CA LEU A 124 -28.62 -10.53 17.74
C LEU A 124 -30.01 -11.11 17.44
N LYS A 125 -30.19 -11.77 16.27
CA LYS A 125 -31.43 -12.49 15.94
C LYS A 125 -31.69 -13.65 16.90
N ILE A 126 -30.68 -14.46 17.20
CA ILE A 126 -30.81 -15.57 18.18
C ILE A 126 -31.12 -15.03 19.58
N LEU A 127 -30.48 -13.94 20.00
CA LEU A 127 -30.76 -13.28 21.28
C LEU A 127 -32.20 -12.76 21.34
N LYS A 128 -32.71 -12.21 20.24
CA LYS A 128 -34.12 -11.77 20.11
C LYS A 128 -35.07 -12.96 20.27
N GLU A 129 -34.78 -14.10 19.64
CA GLU A 129 -35.57 -15.34 19.75
C GLU A 129 -35.61 -15.86 21.19
N ILE A 130 -34.45 -16.01 21.85
CA ILE A 130 -34.36 -16.45 23.26
C ILE A 130 -35.11 -15.50 24.19
N ARG A 131 -35.01 -14.19 23.95
CA ARG A 131 -35.70 -13.16 24.72
C ARG A 131 -37.22 -13.22 24.54
N ALA A 132 -37.69 -13.59 23.35
CA ALA A 132 -39.13 -13.75 23.08
C ALA A 132 -39.75 -14.90 23.90
N GLU A 133 -38.97 -15.93 24.24
CA GLU A 133 -39.42 -17.05 25.09
C GLU A 133 -39.48 -16.69 26.59
N GLN A 134 -38.87 -15.58 27.04
CA GLN A 134 -38.93 -15.15 28.43
C GLN A 134 -40.24 -14.41 28.77
N LYS A 135 -41.01 -14.96 29.73
CA LYS A 135 -42.31 -14.45 30.22
C LYS A 135 -42.35 -12.99 30.72
N ASN A 136 -41.21 -12.34 30.99
CA ASN A 136 -41.12 -10.97 31.52
C ASN A 136 -40.24 -10.04 30.66
N SER A 137 -39.99 -10.40 29.40
CA SER A 137 -39.18 -9.56 28.53
C SER A 137 -39.90 -8.27 28.15
N LYS A 138 -39.31 -7.11 28.46
CA LYS A 138 -39.77 -5.81 27.95
C LYS A 138 -39.37 -5.66 26.48
N PRO A 139 -40.16 -4.99 25.63
CA PRO A 139 -39.73 -4.64 24.28
C PRO A 139 -38.49 -3.75 24.33
N ASP A 140 -37.54 -4.03 23.44
CA ASP A 140 -36.26 -3.33 23.32
C ASP A 140 -36.13 -2.81 21.90
N ALA A 141 -36.40 -1.50 21.76
CA ALA A 141 -36.40 -0.82 20.48
C ALA A 141 -34.99 -0.75 19.87
N GLU A 142 -33.95 -0.67 20.71
CA GLU A 142 -32.55 -0.61 20.26
C GLU A 142 -32.13 -1.96 19.65
N LEU A 143 -32.43 -3.07 20.31
CA LEU A 143 -32.17 -4.41 19.77
C LEU A 143 -32.93 -4.65 18.44
N GLU A 144 -34.17 -4.17 18.34
CA GLU A 144 -35.00 -4.30 17.15
C GLU A 144 -34.50 -3.45 15.97
N GLU A 145 -33.92 -2.29 16.26
CA GLU A 145 -33.22 -1.46 15.27
C GLU A 145 -31.90 -2.12 14.82
N MET A 146 -31.11 -2.65 15.75
CA MET A 146 -29.84 -3.33 15.45
C MET A 146 -29.99 -4.68 14.74
N THR A 147 -31.15 -5.34 14.85
CA THR A 147 -31.44 -6.59 14.12
C THR A 147 -31.94 -6.36 12.70
N LYS A 148 -32.30 -5.12 12.34
CA LYS A 148 -32.56 -4.78 10.94
C LYS A 148 -31.23 -4.97 10.22
N GLU A 149 -31.19 -5.96 9.33
CA GLU A 149 -30.02 -6.20 8.50
C GLU A 149 -29.67 -4.88 7.82
N ILE A 150 -28.44 -4.41 8.05
CA ILE A 150 -27.75 -3.62 7.04
C ILE A 150 -27.58 -4.63 5.90
N ASP A 151 -28.57 -4.64 5.00
CA ASP A 151 -28.63 -5.53 3.86
C ASP A 151 -27.26 -5.50 3.16
N ALA A 152 -26.62 -6.64 2.91
CA ALA A 152 -25.36 -6.67 2.16
C ALA A 152 -25.51 -5.95 0.81
N GLY A 153 -26.71 -5.96 0.24
CA GLY A 153 -27.08 -5.18 -0.92
C GLY A 153 -27.10 -3.66 -0.68
N TYR A 154 -27.28 -3.16 0.55
CA TYR A 154 -27.11 -1.74 0.89
C TYR A 154 -25.66 -1.30 0.73
N ILE A 155 -24.70 -2.11 1.17
CA ILE A 155 -23.27 -1.81 1.01
C ILE A 155 -22.86 -1.93 -0.46
N GLU A 156 -23.33 -2.96 -1.18
CA GLU A 156 -23.09 -3.12 -2.62
C GLU A 156 -23.67 -1.96 -3.44
N ARG A 157 -24.93 -1.57 -3.18
CA ARG A 157 -25.58 -0.40 -3.81
C ARG A 157 -24.88 0.91 -3.47
N LYS A 158 -24.34 1.05 -2.24
CA LYS A 158 -23.63 2.27 -1.83
C LYS A 158 -22.25 2.37 -2.49
N LEU A 159 -21.51 1.26 -2.56
CA LEU A 159 -20.25 1.16 -3.32
C LEU A 159 -20.47 1.43 -4.81
N GLU A 160 -21.49 0.81 -5.43
CA GLU A 160 -21.82 1.03 -6.84
C GLU A 160 -22.19 2.50 -7.11
N LYS A 161 -22.94 3.12 -6.19
CA LYS A 161 -23.30 4.54 -6.29
C LYS A 161 -22.10 5.47 -6.15
N GLU A 162 -21.20 5.22 -5.20
CA GLU A 162 -19.99 6.04 -5.02
C GLU A 162 -18.99 5.86 -6.17
N LEU A 163 -18.84 4.64 -6.72
CA LEU A 163 -18.03 4.39 -7.92
C LEU A 163 -18.61 5.11 -9.15
N THR A 164 -19.93 5.06 -9.33
CA THR A 164 -20.61 5.74 -10.46
C THR A 164 -20.56 7.27 -10.33
N GLU A 165 -20.60 7.80 -9.10
CA GLU A 165 -20.44 9.24 -8.85
C GLU A 165 -18.99 9.69 -9.10
N SER A 166 -18.00 8.89 -8.68
CA SER A 166 -16.57 9.11 -8.97
C SER A 166 -16.29 9.15 -10.48
N GLU A 167 -16.84 8.21 -11.26
CA GLU A 167 -16.63 8.15 -12.72
C GLU A 167 -17.23 9.35 -13.48
N LYS A 168 -18.26 10.00 -12.93
CA LYS A 168 -18.88 11.19 -13.54
C LYS A 168 -18.12 12.50 -13.30
N LEU A 169 -17.18 12.51 -12.34
CA LEU A 169 -16.39 13.69 -12.00
C LEU A 169 -15.00 13.74 -12.67
N THR A 170 -14.60 12.67 -13.35
CA THR A 170 -13.42 12.59 -14.25
C THR A 170 -13.83 12.71 -15.71
#